data_AF-A0A957CF04-F1
#
_entry.id   AF-A0A957CF04-F1
#
_cell.length_a   1.000
_cell.length_b   1.000
_cell.length_c   1.000
_cell.angle_alpha   90.00
_cell.angle_beta   90.00
_cell.angle_gamma   90.00
#
_symmetry.space_group_name_H-M   'P 1'
#
loop_
_entity.id
_entity.type
_entity.pdbx_description
1 polymer ?
#
loop_
_entity_poly.entity_id
_entity_poly.type
_entity_poly.pdbx_seq_one_letter_code
_entity_poly.pdbx_strand_id
1 'polypeptide(L)' 'GLGLVSFAVDVHASQMGTLTRLIHAVELGLVPEGWAIDENTMLVVNGRSHQIYGAGHGYHVQRGAENGVTITIHVSE' A
#
# COMPACT_ATOMS: atom_id res chain seq x y z
N GLY A 1 -8.25 -4.28 -12.12
CA GLY A 1 -7.53 -3.15 -12.75
C GLY A 1 -6.78 -3.64 -13.98
N LEU A 2 -5.80 -2.86 -14.48
CA LEU A 2 -5.02 -3.18 -15.68
C LEU A 2 -3.99 -4.32 -15.51
N GLY A 3 -3.74 -4.78 -14.29
CA GLY A 3 -2.84 -5.91 -14.03
C GLY A 3 -1.34 -5.61 -14.23
N LEU A 4 -0.93 -4.34 -14.15
CA LEU A 4 0.47 -3.93 -14.29
C LEU A 4 1.34 -4.31 -13.08
N VAL A 5 0.73 -4.45 -11.90
CA VAL A 5 1.37 -4.89 -10.66
C VAL A 5 0.53 -6.01 -10.03
N SER A 6 1.18 -6.86 -9.23
CA SER A 6 0.55 -8.03 -8.60
C SER A 6 -0.14 -7.73 -7.26
N PHE A 7 -0.15 -6.47 -6.85
CA PHE A 7 -0.73 -6.00 -5.58
C PHE A 7 -1.82 -4.95 -5.82
N ALA A 8 -2.68 -4.73 -4.83
CA ALA A 8 -3.68 -3.67 -4.88
C ALA A 8 -3.04 -2.29 -4.69
N VAL A 9 -3.58 -1.26 -5.33
CA VAL A 9 -3.15 0.13 -5.13
C VAL A 9 -4.33 0.95 -4.66
N ASP A 10 -4.12 1.69 -3.58
CA ASP A 10 -5.03 2.68 -3.04
C ASP A 10 -4.34 4.04 -2.97
N VAL A 11 -5.10 5.13 -3.04
CA VAL A 11 -4.58 6.51 -3.15
C VAL A 11 -5.30 7.44 -2.20
N HIS A 12 -4.70 8.62 -1.97
CA HIS A 12 -5.14 9.60 -0.99
C HIS A 12 -5.23 9.00 0.42
N ALA A 13 -4.27 8.13 0.76
CA ALA A 13 -4.31 7.24 1.93
C ALA A 13 -4.66 7.98 3.23
N SER A 14 -3.77 8.87 3.68
CA SER A 14 -4.00 9.65 4.91
C SER A 14 -5.02 10.76 4.72
N GLN A 15 -5.04 11.37 3.54
CA GLN A 15 -5.83 12.58 3.27
C GLN A 15 -7.33 12.29 3.17
N MET A 16 -7.70 11.11 2.67
CA MET A 16 -9.10 10.66 2.54
C MET A 16 -9.42 9.47 3.46
N GLY A 17 -8.47 9.03 4.28
CA GLY A 17 -8.66 7.92 5.21
C GLY A 17 -8.91 6.57 4.53
N THR A 18 -8.36 6.34 3.34
CA THR A 18 -8.62 5.12 2.55
C THR A 18 -7.80 3.92 3.03
N LEU A 19 -6.72 4.12 3.79
CA LEU A 19 -5.84 3.05 4.27
C LEU A 19 -6.59 1.89 4.96
N THR A 20 -7.59 2.19 5.80
CA THR A 20 -8.36 1.16 6.53
C THR A 20 -9.13 0.23 5.58
N ARG A 21 -9.61 0.71 4.43
CA ARG A 21 -10.28 -0.17 3.45
C ARG A 21 -9.30 -1.15 2.83
N LEU A 22 -8.06 -0.72 2.58
CA LEU A 22 -7.01 -1.62 2.09
C LEU A 22 -6.62 -2.65 3.15
N ILE A 23 -6.50 -2.23 4.41
CA ILE A 23 -6.26 -3.15 5.55
C ILE A 23 -7.30 -4.26 5.59
N HIS A 24 -8.60 -3.91 5.53
CA HIS A 24 -9.67 -4.91 5.52
C HIS A 24 -9.66 -5.79 4.26
N ALA A 25 -9.34 -5.23 3.09
CA ALA A 25 -9.25 -6.04 1.87
C ALA A 25 -8.15 -7.11 1.94
N VAL A 26 -7.01 -6.78 2.57
CA VAL A 26 -5.90 -7.73 2.80
C VAL A 26 -6.25 -8.74 3.91
N GLU A 27 -6.84 -8.28 5.01
CA GLU A 27 -7.27 -9.14 6.13
C GLU A 27 -8.25 -10.21 5.64
N LEU A 28 -9.31 -9.80 4.95
CA LEU A 28 -10.32 -10.69 4.35
C LEU A 28 -9.79 -11.53 3.18
N GLY A 29 -8.57 -11.26 2.69
CA GLY A 29 -7.96 -12.00 1.58
C GLY A 29 -8.58 -11.73 0.22
N LEU A 30 -9.26 -10.59 0.08
CA LEU A 30 -9.76 -10.13 -1.22
C LEU A 30 -8.60 -9.78 -2.16
N VAL A 31 -7.48 -9.33 -1.58
CA VAL A 31 -6.19 -9.13 -2.26
C VAL A 31 -5.06 -9.68 -1.38
N PRO A 32 -3.96 -10.19 -1.96
CA PRO A 32 -2.89 -10.80 -1.17
C PRO A 32 -2.08 -9.76 -0.36
N GLU A 33 -1.90 -8.57 -0.93
CA GLU A 33 -1.23 -7.41 -0.36
C GLU A 33 -1.60 -6.15 -1.15
N GLY A 34 -1.23 -4.98 -0.63
CA GLY A 34 -1.38 -3.74 -1.38
C GLY A 34 -0.58 -2.57 -0.84
N TRP A 35 -0.56 -1.50 -1.64
CA TRP A 35 0.05 -0.23 -1.31
C TRP A 35 -1.00 0.86 -1.26
N ALA A 36 -1.10 1.57 -0.13
CA ALA A 36 -1.81 2.84 -0.07
C ALA A 36 -0.79 3.98 -0.21
N ILE A 37 -1.11 4.99 -1.00
CA ILE A 37 -0.20 6.09 -1.34
C ILE A 37 -0.86 7.41 -0.94
N ASP A 38 -0.14 8.23 -0.18
CA ASP A 38 -0.59 9.58 0.16
C ASP A 38 -0.66 10.50 -1.07
N GLU A 39 -1.34 11.63 -0.93
CA GLU A 39 -1.27 12.71 -1.91
C GLU A 39 0.17 13.21 -2.13
N ASN A 40 0.43 13.75 -3.33
CA ASN A 40 1.74 14.29 -3.72
C ASN A 40 2.90 13.31 -3.48
N THR A 41 2.61 12.01 -3.61
CA THR A 41 3.52 10.90 -3.34
C THR A 41 3.43 9.88 -4.46
N MET A 42 4.57 9.28 -4.81
CA MET A 42 4.68 8.30 -5.87
C MET A 42 5.35 7.03 -5.34
N LEU A 43 4.79 5.88 -5.70
CA LEU A 43 5.43 4.58 -5.59
C LEU A 43 6.10 4.22 -6.92
N VAL A 44 7.42 4.08 -6.91
CA VAL A 44 8.20 3.57 -8.04
C VAL A 44 8.42 2.08 -7.84
N VAL A 45 8.08 1.29 -8.85
CA VAL A 45 8.25 -0.17 -8.85
C VAL A 45 9.29 -0.55 -9.89
N ASN A 46 10.38 -1.18 -9.46
CA ASN A 46 11.41 -1.72 -10.34
C ASN A 46 11.67 -3.19 -10.00
N GLY A 47 10.99 -4.09 -10.70
CA GLY A 47 10.99 -5.52 -10.40
C GLY A 47 10.45 -5.79 -9.00
N ARG A 48 11.34 -6.16 -8.06
CA ARG A 48 11.00 -6.40 -6.65
C ARG A 48 11.29 -5.20 -5.73
N SER A 49 11.94 -4.17 -6.26
CA SER A 49 12.26 -2.95 -5.50
C SER A 49 11.08 -1.98 -5.54
N HIS A 50 10.83 -1.36 -4.39
CA HIS A 50 9.76 -0.38 -4.17
C HIS A 50 10.39 0.84 -3.50
N GLN A 51 10.19 2.01 -4.09
CA GLN A 51 10.70 3.28 -3.57
C GLN A 51 9.58 4.31 -3.51
N ILE A 52 9.58 5.12 -2.45
CA ILE A 52 8.65 6.23 -2.28
C ILE A 52 9.37 7.53 -2.60
N TYR A 53 8.68 8.43 -3.27
CA TYR A 53 9.11 9.80 -3.52
C TYR A 53 7.96 10.76 -3.25
N GLY A 54 8.27 11.96 -2.77
CA GLY A 54 7.31 13.04 -2.60
C GLY A 54 7.12 13.44 -1.14
N ALA A 55 6.02 14.13 -0.87
CA ALA A 55 5.81 14.81 0.42
C ALA A 55 5.09 13.96 1.47
N GLY A 56 4.54 12.80 1.09
CA GLY A 56 3.81 11.89 1.97
C GLY A 56 4.49 10.52 2.07
N HIS A 57 3.68 9.52 2.40
CA HIS A 57 4.13 8.16 2.67
C HIS A 57 3.50 7.14 1.73
N GLY A 58 4.19 6.00 1.59
CA GLY A 58 3.61 4.76 1.10
C GLY A 58 3.38 3.78 2.25
N TYR A 59 2.24 3.10 2.23
CA TYR A 59 1.86 2.10 3.23
C TYR A 59 1.79 0.75 2.55
N HIS A 60 2.76 -0.13 2.83
CA HIS A 60 2.71 -1.51 2.36
C HIS A 60 1.93 -2.35 3.36
N VAL A 61 0.80 -2.87 2.92
CA VAL A 61 -0.14 -3.66 3.72
C VAL A 61 -0.04 -5.12 3.29
N GLN A 62 0.34 -5.98 4.22
CA GLN A 62 0.53 -7.40 3.98
C GLN A 62 -0.17 -8.22 5.05
N ARG A 63 -0.55 -9.46 4.74
CA ARG A 63 -1.01 -10.40 5.76
C ARG A 63 0.11 -10.64 6.77
N GLY A 64 -0.23 -10.47 8.05
CA GLY A 64 0.64 -10.78 9.17
C GLY A 64 0.47 -12.23 9.64
N ALA A 65 1.22 -12.60 10.67
CA ALA A 65 0.97 -13.84 11.40
C ALA A 65 -0.37 -13.78 12.15
N GLU A 66 -0.90 -14.94 12.55
CA GLU A 66 -2.01 -15.08 13.51
C GLU A 66 -3.26 -14.22 13.19
N ASN A 67 -3.78 -14.33 11.97
CA ASN A 67 -4.97 -13.60 11.50
C ASN A 67 -4.84 -12.05 11.59
N GLY A 68 -3.62 -11.53 11.58
CA GLY A 68 -3.34 -10.09 11.58
C GLY A 68 -2.95 -9.52 10.21
N VAL A 69 -2.70 -8.22 10.20
CA VAL A 69 -2.14 -7.47 9.06
C VAL A 69 -0.91 -6.71 9.55
N THR A 70 0.17 -6.74 8.76
CA THR A 70 1.36 -5.92 8.97
C THR A 70 1.31 -4.72 8.02
N ILE A 71 1.62 -3.55 8.56
CA ILE A 71 1.69 -2.31 7.79
C ILE A 71 3.10 -1.76 7.95
N THR A 72 3.82 -1.62 6.84
CA THR A 72 5.13 -0.96 6.79
C THR A 72 4.96 0.41 6.15
N ILE A 73 5.43 1.45 6.85
CA ILE A 73 5.39 2.83 6.35
C ILE A 73 6.74 3.12 5.69
N HIS A 74 6.67 3.56 4.44
CA HIS A 74 7.80 3.99 3.63
C HIS A 74 7.75 5.50 3.45
N VAL A 75 8.85 6.16 3.79
CA VAL A 75 9.08 7.60 3.57
C VAL A 75 9.89 7.81 2.30
N SER A 76 9.87 9.03 1.76
CA SER A 76 10.80 9.40 0.69
C SER A 76 12.24 9.21 1.14
N GLU A 77 13.06 8.61 0.27
CA GLU A 77 14.51 8.77 0.32
C GLU A 77 14.92 10.18 -0.11
#